data_AF-A0A9E5FWH8-F1
#
_entry.id   AF-A0A9E5FWH8-F1
#
_cell.length_a   1.000
_cell.length_b   1.000
_cell.length_c   1.000
_cell.angle_alpha   90.00
_cell.angle_beta   90.00
_cell.angle_gamma   90.00
#
_symmetry.space_group_name_H-M   'P 1'
#
loop_
_entity.id
_entity.type
_entity.pdbx_description
1 polymer ?
#
loop_
_entity_poly.entity_id
_entity_poly.type
_entity_poly.pdbx_seq_one_letter_code
_entity_poly.pdbx_strand_id
1 'polypeptide(L)'
;MFKISRDGKVMGDYTFFEVVDGLSDSRFTGSDYFWTPGMKDWLRLHDFAEFNQSFKPPTESNSTNEKSSATDNSNENRPKPRQVEPHCPTCHSRSVQSFEMGYASGTRQFESVGFSSRGRASYRTGHCSTLLASSLSPPDKSSGSVIYLIFFVLGLIGLYLSLTFPGNTLIYSASAVSFSGFCFWQWGKSTAIEDAEYQKAMEEWKTQWFCKKCGAIFTLKEAEED
;
A
#
# COMPACT_ATOMS: atom_id res chain seq x y z
N MET A 1 15.87 -11.93 -33.90
CA MET A 1 15.95 -10.60 -33.27
C MET A 1 14.79 -10.45 -32.31
N PHE A 2 15.04 -9.90 -31.13
CA PHE A 2 14.09 -9.70 -30.05
C PHE A 2 13.56 -8.27 -30.12
N LYS A 3 12.25 -8.10 -30.08
CA LYS A 3 11.63 -6.78 -29.92
C LYS A 3 11.36 -6.56 -28.45
N ILE A 4 11.75 -5.41 -27.90
CA ILE A 4 11.43 -5.03 -26.51
C ILE A 4 10.44 -3.87 -26.53
N SER A 5 9.43 -3.95 -25.67
CA SER A 5 8.39 -2.94 -25.49
C SER A 5 8.26 -2.56 -24.02
N ARG A 6 8.23 -1.24 -23.77
CA ARG A 6 7.95 -0.65 -22.46
C ARG A 6 6.76 0.30 -22.60
N ASP A 7 5.78 0.16 -21.72
CA ASP A 7 4.56 0.99 -21.71
C ASP A 7 3.83 1.04 -23.07
N GLY A 8 3.84 -0.09 -23.79
CA GLY A 8 3.20 -0.23 -25.11
C GLY A 8 3.98 0.37 -26.28
N LYS A 9 5.20 0.91 -26.07
CA LYS A 9 6.07 1.44 -27.12
C LYS A 9 7.24 0.49 -27.39
N VAL A 10 7.36 0.05 -28.64
CA VAL A 10 8.50 -0.77 -29.11
C VAL A 10 9.76 0.09 -29.16
N MET A 11 10.79 -0.29 -28.41
CA MET A 11 12.02 0.49 -28.27
C MET A 11 13.05 0.18 -29.36
N GLY A 12 13.02 -1.04 -29.91
CA GLY A 12 13.94 -1.46 -30.97
C GLY A 12 13.97 -2.97 -31.18
N ASP A 13 14.77 -3.37 -32.16
CA ASP A 13 15.17 -4.75 -32.40
C ASP A 13 16.55 -4.96 -31.78
N TYR A 14 16.68 -5.98 -30.94
CA TYR A 14 17.90 -6.31 -30.19
C TYR A 14 18.32 -7.77 -30.47
N THR A 15 19.61 -8.00 -30.38
CA THR A 15 20.18 -9.35 -30.30
C THR A 15 20.04 -9.90 -28.88
N PHE A 16 20.10 -11.22 -28.71
CA PHE A 16 20.02 -11.84 -27.38
C PHE A 16 21.04 -11.23 -26.41
N PHE A 17 22.29 -11.05 -26.87
CA PHE A 17 23.37 -10.49 -26.06
C PHE A 17 23.10 -9.06 -25.61
N GLU A 18 22.53 -8.20 -26.46
CA GLU A 18 22.16 -6.83 -26.08
C GLU A 18 21.03 -6.79 -25.06
N VAL A 19 20.11 -7.77 -25.08
CA VAL A 19 19.07 -7.89 -24.06
C VAL A 19 19.66 -8.30 -22.71
N VAL A 20 20.59 -9.25 -22.70
CA VAL A 20 21.30 -9.66 -21.47
C VAL A 20 22.14 -8.51 -20.92
N ASP A 21 22.91 -7.84 -21.77
CA ASP A 21 23.74 -6.68 -21.40
C ASP A 21 22.88 -5.52 -20.89
N GLY A 22 21.75 -5.27 -21.55
CA GLY A 22 20.78 -4.27 -21.10
C GLY A 22 20.07 -4.62 -19.79
N LEU A 23 19.94 -5.90 -19.44
CA LEU A 23 19.44 -6.33 -18.14
C LEU A 23 20.48 -6.09 -17.04
N SER A 24 21.77 -6.38 -17.29
CA SER A 24 22.85 -6.07 -16.34
C SER A 24 23.03 -4.56 -16.12
N ASP A 25 22.89 -3.77 -17.18
CA ASP A 25 23.01 -2.31 -17.13
C ASP A 25 21.73 -1.61 -16.62
N SER A 26 20.71 -2.37 -16.21
CA SER A 26 19.39 -1.83 -15.82
C SER A 26 18.69 -0.99 -16.89
N ARG A 27 19.07 -1.14 -18.17
CA ARG A 27 18.42 -0.52 -19.32
C ARG A 27 17.05 -1.17 -19.58
N PHE A 28 16.93 -2.46 -19.32
CA PHE A 28 15.69 -3.23 -19.36
C PHE A 28 15.31 -3.71 -17.96
N THR A 29 14.02 -3.73 -17.65
CA THR A 29 13.49 -4.22 -16.38
C THR A 29 12.76 -5.55 -16.60
N GLY A 30 12.70 -6.42 -15.58
CA GLY A 30 11.99 -7.71 -15.69
C GLY A 30 10.49 -7.57 -16.01
N SER A 31 9.92 -6.38 -15.78
CA SER A 31 8.56 -6.00 -16.16
C SER A 31 8.37 -5.64 -17.63
N ASP A 32 9.45 -5.45 -18.40
CA ASP A 32 9.38 -5.16 -19.82
C ASP A 32 8.89 -6.38 -20.61
N TYR A 33 8.28 -6.14 -21.76
CA TYR A 33 7.79 -7.19 -22.64
C TYR A 33 8.76 -7.42 -23.78
N PHE A 34 8.96 -8.68 -24.17
CA PHE A 34 9.66 -9.03 -25.39
C PHE A 34 8.80 -9.90 -26.31
N TRP A 35 9.18 -9.88 -27.58
CA TRP A 35 8.58 -10.71 -28.62
C TRP A 35 9.64 -11.17 -29.61
N THR A 36 9.49 -12.40 -30.11
CA THR A 36 10.34 -12.96 -31.17
C THR A 36 9.50 -13.46 -32.35
N PRO A 37 10.06 -13.47 -33.57
CA PRO A 37 9.39 -14.06 -34.72
C PRO A 37 8.97 -15.51 -34.46
N GLY A 38 7.67 -15.77 -34.49
CA GLY A 38 7.08 -17.08 -34.19
C GLY A 38 6.31 -17.15 -32.87
N MET A 39 6.43 -16.15 -32.00
CA MET A 39 5.58 -16.04 -30.81
C MET A 39 4.19 -15.49 -31.15
N LYS A 40 3.16 -16.07 -30.54
CA LYS A 40 1.76 -15.64 -30.71
C LYS A 40 1.45 -14.34 -29.97
N ASP A 41 2.06 -14.15 -28.80
CA ASP A 41 1.83 -13.03 -27.90
C ASP A 41 3.15 -12.52 -27.31
N TRP A 42 3.14 -11.30 -26.77
CA TRP A 42 4.29 -10.74 -26.04
C TRP A 42 4.43 -11.42 -24.68
N LEU A 43 5.64 -11.79 -24.29
CA LEU A 43 5.95 -12.33 -22.97
C LEU A 43 6.70 -11.30 -22.12
N ARG A 44 6.61 -11.38 -20.80
CA ARG A 44 7.45 -10.58 -19.90
C ARG A 44 8.87 -11.14 -19.88
N LEU A 45 9.87 -10.26 -19.82
CA LEU A 45 11.29 -10.64 -19.76
C LEU A 45 11.58 -11.64 -18.63
N HIS A 46 10.96 -11.44 -17.46
CA HIS A 46 11.11 -12.31 -16.29
C HIS A 46 10.61 -13.76 -16.51
N ASP A 47 9.61 -13.94 -17.38
CA ASP A 47 8.99 -15.24 -17.62
C ASP A 47 9.78 -16.09 -18.64
N PHE A 48 10.81 -15.52 -19.27
CA PHE A 48 11.62 -16.24 -20.25
C PHE A 48 12.66 -17.12 -19.56
N ALA A 49 12.44 -18.43 -19.62
CA ALA A 49 13.26 -19.43 -18.95
C ALA A 49 14.75 -19.40 -19.35
N GLU A 50 15.08 -18.97 -20.58
CA GLU A 50 16.48 -18.88 -21.03
C GLU A 50 17.26 -17.76 -20.32
N PHE A 51 16.62 -16.64 -19.98
CA PHE A 51 17.27 -15.60 -19.16
C PHE A 51 17.49 -16.08 -17.72
N ASN A 52 16.55 -16.86 -17.18
CA ASN A 52 16.67 -17.44 -15.84
C ASN A 52 17.77 -18.53 -15.75
N GLN A 53 18.18 -19.14 -16.87
CA GLN A 53 19.26 -20.12 -16.90
C GLN A 53 20.65 -19.50 -17.03
N SER A 54 20.79 -18.37 -17.73
CA SER A 54 22.06 -17.63 -17.83
C SER A 54 22.35 -16.79 -16.58
N PHE A 55 21.32 -16.36 -15.85
CA PHE A 55 21.45 -15.91 -14.47
C PHE A 55 21.43 -17.12 -13.52
N LYS A 56 22.47 -17.97 -13.57
CA LYS A 56 22.83 -18.72 -12.36
C LYS A 56 23.62 -17.76 -11.47
N PRO A 57 23.04 -17.18 -10.39
CA PRO A 57 23.89 -16.70 -9.30
C PRO A 57 24.83 -17.85 -8.90
N PRO A 58 26.09 -17.57 -8.50
CA PRO A 58 27.07 -18.60 -8.21
C PRO A 58 26.45 -19.63 -7.26
N THR A 59 26.42 -20.88 -7.70
CA THR A 59 25.74 -21.98 -7.06
C THR A 59 26.42 -22.29 -5.72
N GLU A 60 25.80 -21.87 -4.62
CA GLU A 60 26.10 -22.35 -3.27
C GLU A 60 25.74 -23.83 -3.17
N SER A 61 26.76 -24.65 -2.95
CA SER A 61 26.63 -26.06 -2.60
C SER A 61 26.07 -26.21 -1.18
N ASN A 62 24.99 -26.97 -1.05
CA ASN A 62 24.37 -27.40 0.20
C ASN A 62 25.38 -27.80 1.30
N SER A 63 25.32 -27.14 2.46
CA SER A 63 25.58 -27.78 3.75
C SER A 63 24.45 -27.46 4.73
N THR A 64 23.81 -28.53 5.18
CA THR A 64 22.87 -28.65 6.27
C THR A 64 23.40 -28.05 7.58
N ASN A 65 22.48 -27.47 8.36
CA ASN A 65 22.59 -27.04 9.76
C ASN A 65 23.34 -25.74 10.09
N GLU A 66 22.60 -24.87 10.78
CA GLU A 66 23.04 -23.82 11.69
C GLU A 66 23.92 -22.70 11.12
N LYS A 67 23.71 -21.51 11.70
CA LYS A 67 24.56 -20.31 11.57
C LYS A 67 24.49 -19.54 10.24
N SER A 68 23.87 -18.37 10.36
CA SER A 68 24.50 -17.08 10.01
C SER A 68 24.79 -16.75 8.54
N SER A 69 23.98 -15.79 8.03
CA SER A 69 24.36 -14.54 7.34
C SER A 69 25.13 -14.57 6.00
N ALA A 70 24.64 -13.81 4.99
CA ALA A 70 25.42 -12.78 4.27
C ALA A 70 24.60 -12.06 3.17
N THR A 71 23.98 -10.92 3.50
CA THR A 71 23.83 -9.81 2.55
C THR A 71 24.97 -8.86 2.87
N ASP A 72 25.93 -8.72 1.94
CA ASP A 72 27.07 -7.82 2.07
C ASP A 72 26.63 -6.37 1.83
N ASN A 73 26.14 -5.73 2.90
CA ASN A 73 26.02 -4.29 3.03
C ASN A 73 27.22 -3.80 3.84
N SER A 74 28.28 -3.37 3.16
CA SER A 74 29.50 -2.83 3.77
C SER A 74 29.33 -1.45 4.44
N ASN A 75 28.12 -1.12 4.89
CA ASN A 75 27.84 0.04 5.75
C ASN A 75 27.04 -0.35 7.02
N GLU A 76 27.24 -1.58 7.52
CA GLU A 76 26.46 -2.19 8.61
C GLU A 76 27.31 -2.50 9.86
N ASN A 77 28.13 -1.53 10.28
CA ASN A 77 28.82 -1.57 11.59
C ASN A 77 28.20 -0.58 12.60
N ARG A 78 26.92 -0.25 12.43
CA ARG A 78 26.16 0.39 13.51
C ARG A 78 25.63 -0.71 14.41
N PRO A 79 26.01 -0.79 15.69
CA PRO A 79 25.43 -1.77 16.59
C PRO A 79 23.91 -1.60 16.55
N LYS A 80 23.21 -2.61 16.03
CA LYS A 80 21.75 -2.64 16.02
C LYS A 80 21.34 -2.47 17.48
N PRO A 81 20.64 -1.38 17.85
CA PRO A 81 20.26 -1.15 19.24
C PRO A 81 19.59 -2.42 19.74
N ARG A 82 20.07 -2.93 20.88
CA ARG A 82 19.59 -4.17 21.48
C ARG A 82 18.10 -3.97 21.76
N GLN A 83 17.24 -4.46 20.89
CA GLN A 83 15.80 -4.34 21.08
C GLN A 83 15.44 -5.24 22.25
N VAL A 84 15.05 -4.63 23.37
CA VAL A 84 14.55 -5.35 24.52
C VAL A 84 13.27 -6.07 24.07
N GLU A 85 13.27 -7.40 24.16
CA GLU A 85 12.09 -8.20 23.82
C GLU A 85 11.01 -7.96 24.89
N PRO A 86 9.84 -7.41 24.52
CA PRO A 86 8.80 -7.17 25.50
C PRO A 86 8.23 -8.48 26.05
N HIS A 87 7.85 -8.48 27.31
CA HIS A 87 7.16 -9.59 27.97
C HIS A 87 5.75 -9.14 28.34
N CYS A 88 4.79 -10.07 28.31
CA CYS A 88 3.41 -9.74 28.71
C CYS A 88 3.31 -9.51 30.22
N PRO A 89 2.73 -8.40 30.71
CA PRO A 89 2.62 -8.13 32.16
C PRO A 89 1.68 -9.09 32.88
N THR A 90 0.66 -9.63 32.19
CA THR A 90 -0.33 -10.53 32.82
C THR A 90 0.16 -11.97 32.97
N CYS A 91 0.92 -12.50 32.00
CA CYS A 91 1.31 -13.92 31.98
C CYS A 91 2.82 -14.16 31.81
N HIS A 92 3.63 -13.10 31.77
CA HIS A 92 5.09 -13.11 31.56
C HIS A 92 5.57 -13.88 30.31
N SER A 93 4.66 -14.14 29.35
CA SER A 93 5.05 -14.81 28.11
C SER A 93 5.83 -13.88 27.20
N ARG A 94 6.88 -14.42 26.56
CA ARG A 94 7.61 -13.82 25.43
C ARG A 94 6.81 -13.79 24.12
N SER A 95 5.63 -14.41 24.09
CA SER A 95 4.79 -14.48 22.89
C SER A 95 3.92 -13.25 22.77
N VAL A 96 4.56 -12.10 22.55
CA VAL A 96 3.92 -10.81 22.34
C VAL A 96 4.15 -10.35 20.90
N GLN A 97 3.20 -9.62 20.36
CA GLN A 97 3.26 -9.09 19.00
C GLN A 97 2.68 -7.69 18.99
N SER A 98 3.27 -6.79 18.20
CA SER A 98 2.71 -5.45 18.00
C SER A 98 1.36 -5.53 17.31
N PHE A 99 0.49 -4.56 17.57
CA PHE A 99 -0.81 -4.46 16.89
C PHE A 99 -0.66 -4.44 15.37
N GLU A 100 0.30 -3.67 14.87
CA GLU A 100 0.61 -3.58 13.44
C GLU A 100 0.96 -4.95 12.84
N MET A 101 1.84 -5.71 13.48
CA MET A 101 2.23 -7.02 12.97
C MET A 101 1.06 -8.01 13.10
N GLY A 102 0.26 -7.91 14.16
CA GLY A 102 -0.95 -8.72 14.35
C GLY A 102 -1.97 -8.49 13.24
N TYR A 103 -2.30 -7.22 12.99
CA TYR A 103 -3.20 -6.79 11.92
C TYR A 103 -2.69 -7.22 10.55
N ALA A 104 -1.42 -6.94 10.23
CA ALA A 104 -0.80 -7.32 8.96
C ALA A 104 -0.79 -8.85 8.75
N SER A 105 -0.56 -9.63 9.81
CA SER A 105 -0.57 -11.10 9.70
C SER A 105 -1.96 -11.69 9.47
N GLY A 106 -3.01 -11.02 9.95
CA GLY A 106 -4.40 -11.47 9.81
C GLY A 106 -5.17 -10.78 8.69
N THR A 107 -4.57 -9.85 7.97
CA THR A 107 -5.14 -9.25 6.76
C THR A 107 -4.42 -9.77 5.52
N ARG A 108 -5.20 -10.12 4.50
CA ARG A 108 -4.67 -10.46 3.18
C ARG A 108 -5.45 -9.68 2.13
N GLN A 109 -4.73 -8.94 1.31
CA GLN A 109 -5.25 -8.40 0.07
C GLN A 109 -5.13 -9.51 -0.97
N PHE A 110 -6.22 -9.84 -1.64
CA PHE A 110 -6.18 -10.76 -2.75
C PHE A 110 -6.69 -10.06 -4.00
N GLU A 111 -5.92 -10.19 -5.07
CA GLU A 111 -6.32 -9.82 -6.40
C GLU A 111 -6.47 -11.11 -7.19
N SER A 112 -7.65 -11.31 -7.76
CA SER A 112 -7.95 -12.50 -8.54
C SER A 112 -8.47 -12.10 -9.91
N VAL A 113 -7.84 -12.66 -10.94
CA VAL A 113 -8.35 -12.62 -12.31
C VAL A 113 -8.94 -13.99 -12.60
N GLY A 114 -10.24 -14.04 -12.84
CA GLY A 114 -10.96 -15.27 -13.17
C GLY A 114 -11.56 -15.20 -14.57
N PHE A 115 -11.57 -16.31 -15.29
CA PHE A 115 -12.34 -16.47 -16.52
C PHE A 115 -13.61 -17.26 -16.21
N SER A 116 -14.77 -16.68 -16.52
CA SER A 116 -16.04 -17.43 -16.49
C SER A 116 -16.08 -18.47 -17.61
N SER A 117 -16.88 -19.51 -17.45
CA SER A 117 -17.15 -20.52 -18.50
C SER A 117 -17.74 -19.94 -19.79
N ARG A 118 -18.21 -18.68 -19.76
CA ARG A 118 -18.69 -17.92 -20.93
C ARG A 118 -17.61 -17.02 -21.56
N GLY A 119 -16.34 -17.19 -21.20
CA GLY A 119 -15.22 -16.41 -21.75
C GLY A 119 -15.11 -14.97 -21.24
N ARG A 120 -15.92 -14.57 -20.26
CA ARG A 120 -15.76 -13.24 -19.62
C ARG A 120 -14.64 -13.28 -18.59
N ALA A 121 -13.65 -12.40 -18.75
CA ALA A 121 -12.67 -12.09 -17.71
C ALA A 121 -13.34 -11.25 -16.62
N SER A 122 -13.12 -11.60 -15.36
CA SER A 122 -13.52 -10.83 -14.20
C SER A 122 -12.31 -10.57 -13.33
N TYR A 123 -12.09 -9.31 -12.97
CA TYR A 123 -11.14 -8.90 -11.96
C TYR A 123 -11.89 -8.69 -10.65
N ARG A 124 -11.42 -9.32 -9.57
CA ARG A 124 -11.92 -9.10 -8.21
C ARG A 124 -10.76 -8.77 -7.29
N THR A 125 -10.83 -7.59 -6.71
CA THR A 125 -10.06 -7.20 -5.53
C THR A 125 -10.91 -7.47 -4.29
N GLY A 126 -10.28 -7.99 -3.26
CA GLY A 126 -10.93 -8.18 -1.97
C GLY A 126 -9.95 -8.15 -0.82
N HIS A 127 -10.50 -7.85 0.36
CA HIS A 127 -9.79 -7.92 1.63
C HIS A 127 -10.42 -9.01 2.47
N CYS A 128 -9.59 -9.97 2.89
CA CYS A 128 -9.95 -10.92 3.93
C CYS A 128 -9.22 -10.52 5.20
N SER A 129 -9.96 -10.35 6.29
CA SER A 129 -9.40 -10.16 7.64
C SER A 129 -9.86 -11.30 8.54
N THR A 130 -8.96 -11.76 9.42
CA THR A 130 -9.34 -12.66 10.52
C THR A 130 -10.07 -11.86 11.61
N LEU A 131 -10.85 -12.55 12.46
CA LEU A 131 -11.54 -11.92 13.58
C LEU A 131 -10.56 -11.17 14.50
N LEU A 132 -9.38 -11.76 14.74
CA LEU A 132 -8.30 -11.12 15.50
C LEU A 132 -7.79 -9.85 14.81
N ALA A 133 -7.53 -9.89 13.50
CA ALA A 133 -7.13 -8.68 12.78
C ALA A 133 -8.23 -7.61 12.78
N SER A 134 -9.51 -7.99 12.71
CA SER A 134 -10.61 -7.04 12.83
C SER A 134 -10.66 -6.35 14.20
N SER A 135 -10.29 -7.05 15.28
CA SER A 135 -10.17 -6.42 16.61
C SER A 135 -8.92 -5.56 16.79
N LEU A 136 -7.91 -5.75 15.93
CA LEU A 136 -6.65 -5.00 15.90
C LEU A 136 -6.63 -3.96 14.78
N SER A 137 -7.79 -3.65 14.18
CA SER A 137 -7.84 -2.73 13.05
C SER A 137 -7.30 -1.35 13.44
N PRO A 138 -6.55 -0.69 12.54
CA PRO A 138 -6.19 0.70 12.76
C PRO A 138 -7.48 1.54 12.93
N PRO A 139 -7.40 2.69 13.63
CA PRO A 139 -8.51 3.63 13.67
C PRO A 139 -8.91 4.01 12.23
N ASP A 140 -10.21 3.98 11.93
CA ASP A 140 -10.69 4.37 10.62
C ASP A 140 -10.63 5.90 10.50
N LYS A 141 -10.07 6.40 9.40
CA LYS A 141 -10.19 7.81 9.06
C LYS A 141 -11.66 8.07 8.72
N SER A 142 -12.36 8.85 9.54
CA SER A 142 -13.75 9.19 9.26
C SER A 142 -13.86 9.82 7.87
N SER A 143 -14.77 9.29 7.06
CA SER A 143 -14.99 9.78 5.70
C SER A 143 -15.88 11.04 5.71
N GLY A 144 -15.55 12.01 6.56
CA GLY A 144 -16.25 13.30 6.67
C GLY A 144 -16.35 14.05 5.34
N SER A 145 -15.49 13.68 4.37
CA SER A 145 -15.48 14.20 3.00
C SER A 145 -16.84 14.10 2.27
N VAL A 146 -17.68 13.08 2.52
CA VAL A 146 -18.93 12.90 1.76
C VAL A 146 -19.95 14.00 2.06
N ILE A 147 -20.06 14.41 3.32
CA ILE A 147 -21.03 15.44 3.74
C ILE A 147 -20.68 16.78 3.09
N TYR A 148 -19.39 17.14 3.04
CA TYR A 148 -18.94 18.38 2.40
C TYR A 148 -19.17 18.38 0.89
N LEU A 149 -19.01 17.23 0.22
CA LEU A 149 -19.33 17.09 -1.20
C LEU A 149 -20.81 17.39 -1.47
N ILE A 150 -21.71 16.93 -0.61
CA ILE A 150 -23.16 17.21 -0.74
C ILE A 150 -23.41 18.71 -0.63
N PHE A 151 -22.83 19.40 0.36
CA PHE A 151 -23.00 20.85 0.51
C PHE A 151 -22.40 21.63 -0.66
N PHE A 152 -21.26 21.19 -1.20
CA PHE A 152 -20.66 21.80 -2.38
C PHE A 152 -21.56 21.68 -3.62
N VAL A 153 -22.13 20.49 -3.85
CA VAL A 153 -23.07 20.26 -4.96
C VAL A 153 -24.34 21.10 -4.79
N LEU A 154 -24.89 21.19 -3.58
CA LEU A 154 -26.04 22.06 -3.28
C LEU A 154 -25.72 23.54 -3.54
N GLY A 155 -24.50 23.99 -3.21
CA GLY A 155 -24.02 25.34 -3.53
C GLY A 155 -23.98 25.62 -5.03
N LEU A 156 -23.47 24.67 -5.84
CA LEU A 156 -23.44 24.78 -7.30
C LEU A 156 -24.85 24.79 -7.91
N ILE A 157 -25.78 23.99 -7.39
CA ILE A 157 -27.19 24.01 -7.82
C ILE A 157 -27.82 25.37 -7.52
N GLY A 158 -27.56 25.93 -6.33
CA GLY A 158 -28.03 27.27 -5.96
C GLY A 158 -27.50 28.35 -6.91
N LEU A 159 -26.22 28.29 -7.26
CA LEU A 159 -25.59 29.19 -8.23
C LEU A 159 -26.21 29.05 -9.63
N TYR A 160 -26.43 27.83 -10.11
CA TYR A 160 -27.09 27.58 -11.39
C TYR A 160 -28.53 28.12 -11.44
N LEU A 161 -29.31 27.92 -10.36
CA LEU A 161 -30.67 28.46 -10.25
C LEU A 161 -30.67 30.00 -10.25
N SER A 162 -29.68 30.64 -9.61
CA SER A 162 -29.56 32.11 -9.64
C SER A 162 -29.32 32.67 -11.05
N LEU A 163 -28.65 31.91 -11.93
CA LEU A 163 -28.36 32.34 -13.30
C LEU A 163 -29.57 32.22 -14.23
N THR A 164 -30.54 31.36 -13.90
CA THR A 164 -31.69 31.06 -14.77
C THR A 164 -32.90 31.97 -14.50
N PHE A 165 -33.01 32.60 -13.32
CA PHE A 165 -34.13 33.47 -12.96
C PHE A 165 -33.70 34.94 -12.79
N PRO A 166 -33.96 35.82 -13.78
CA PRO A 166 -33.38 37.16 -13.85
C PRO A 166 -33.93 38.19 -12.84
N GLY A 167 -34.78 37.80 -11.89
CA GLY A 167 -35.43 38.72 -10.96
C GLY A 167 -34.56 39.19 -9.78
N ASN A 168 -33.58 38.39 -9.33
CA ASN A 168 -32.90 38.57 -8.03
C ASN A 168 -31.42 38.14 -8.03
N THR A 169 -30.72 38.24 -9.16
CA THR A 169 -29.38 37.67 -9.38
C THR A 169 -28.29 38.18 -8.43
N LEU A 170 -28.35 39.45 -7.99
CA LEU A 170 -27.32 40.05 -7.13
C LEU A 170 -27.35 39.52 -5.68
N ILE A 171 -28.54 39.31 -5.11
CA ILE A 171 -28.67 38.85 -3.72
C ILE A 171 -28.31 37.36 -3.62
N TYR A 172 -28.72 36.55 -4.60
CA TYR A 172 -28.41 35.12 -4.61
C TYR A 172 -26.94 34.82 -4.91
N SER A 173 -26.30 35.58 -5.83
CA SER A 173 -24.88 35.36 -6.12
C SER A 173 -23.98 35.74 -4.94
N ALA A 174 -24.26 36.87 -4.25
CA ALA A 174 -23.51 37.27 -3.07
C ALA A 174 -23.63 36.25 -1.93
N SER A 175 -24.85 35.78 -1.63
CA SER A 175 -25.07 34.77 -0.58
C SER A 175 -24.45 33.41 -0.93
N ALA A 176 -24.48 32.98 -2.19
CA ALA A 176 -23.83 31.75 -2.65
C ALA A 176 -22.31 31.80 -2.50
N VAL A 177 -21.66 32.93 -2.85
CA VAL A 177 -20.21 33.10 -2.69
C VAL A 177 -19.81 33.14 -1.22
N SER A 178 -20.55 33.88 -0.39
CA SER A 178 -20.29 33.93 1.06
C SER A 178 -20.47 32.57 1.73
N PHE A 179 -21.52 31.83 1.37
CA PHE A 179 -21.76 30.49 1.90
C PHE A 179 -20.66 29.50 1.46
N SER A 180 -20.28 29.52 0.18
CA SER A 180 -19.22 28.66 -0.34
C SER A 180 -17.87 28.95 0.32
N GLY A 181 -17.53 30.23 0.51
CA GLY A 181 -16.30 30.64 1.21
C GLY A 181 -16.30 30.21 2.67
N PHE A 182 -17.44 30.35 3.38
CA PHE A 182 -17.57 29.88 4.76
C PHE A 182 -17.46 28.36 4.88
N CYS A 183 -18.11 27.61 3.98
CA CYS A 183 -18.00 26.14 3.92
C CYS A 183 -16.55 25.70 3.65
N PHE A 184 -15.85 26.35 2.71
CA PHE A 184 -14.45 26.03 2.41
C PHE A 184 -13.52 26.32 3.60
N TRP A 185 -13.72 27.44 4.30
CA TRP A 185 -12.96 27.77 5.50
C TRP A 185 -13.24 26.80 6.66
N GLN A 186 -14.50 26.43 6.88
CA GLN A 186 -14.89 25.40 7.85
C GLN A 186 -14.28 24.04 7.50
N TRP A 187 -14.28 23.69 6.21
CA TRP A 187 -13.69 22.44 5.74
C TRP A 187 -12.20 22.37 6.08
N GLY A 188 -11.43 23.43 5.76
CA GLY A 188 -10.00 23.47 6.06
C GLY A 188 -9.68 23.36 7.56
N LYS A 189 -10.53 23.92 8.43
CA LYS A 189 -10.38 23.77 9.89
C LYS A 189 -10.74 22.37 10.37
N SER A 190 -11.84 21.81 9.88
CA SER A 190 -12.30 20.47 10.27
C SER A 190 -11.27 19.40 9.91
N THR A 191 -10.70 19.45 8.70
CA THR A 191 -9.72 18.44 8.26
C THR A 191 -8.44 18.49 9.08
N ALA A 192 -7.98 19.69 9.46
CA ALA A 192 -6.75 19.83 10.24
C ALA A 192 -6.87 19.24 11.66
N ILE A 193 -8.02 19.43 12.31
CA ILE A 193 -8.28 18.87 13.64
C ILE A 193 -8.44 17.35 13.55
N GLU A 194 -9.24 16.88 12.58
CA GLU A 194 -9.48 15.45 12.35
C GLU A 194 -8.18 14.70 12.00
N ASP A 195 -7.33 15.28 11.17
CA ASP A 195 -6.02 14.71 10.85
C ASP A 195 -5.11 14.64 12.08
N ALA A 196 -5.10 15.67 12.93
CA ALA A 196 -4.29 15.67 14.14
C ALA A 196 -4.76 14.62 15.17
N GLU A 197 -6.07 14.50 15.36
CA GLU A 197 -6.67 13.46 16.22
C GLU A 197 -6.38 12.05 15.66
N TYR A 198 -6.50 11.88 14.34
CA TYR A 198 -6.17 10.63 13.67
C TYR A 198 -4.70 10.25 13.83
N GLN A 199 -3.77 11.19 13.64
CA GLN A 199 -2.34 10.92 13.82
C GLN A 199 -2.04 10.50 15.26
N LYS A 200 -2.63 11.17 16.25
CA LYS A 200 -2.48 10.80 17.65
C LYS A 200 -3.00 9.39 17.93
N ALA A 201 -4.20 9.05 17.46
CA ALA A 201 -4.77 7.71 17.60
C ALA A 201 -3.92 6.64 16.90
N MET A 202 -3.34 6.96 15.74
CA MET A 202 -2.42 6.08 15.02
C MET A 202 -1.09 5.87 15.76
N GLU A 203 -0.54 6.91 16.39
CA GLU A 203 0.65 6.79 17.23
C GLU A 203 0.38 5.91 18.45
N GLU A 204 -0.73 6.13 19.15
CA GLU A 204 -1.16 5.28 20.26
C GLU A 204 -1.29 3.82 19.82
N TRP A 205 -1.99 3.56 18.70
CA TRP A 205 -2.16 2.23 18.13
C TRP A 205 -0.82 1.55 17.78
N LYS A 206 0.15 2.29 17.21
CA LYS A 206 1.48 1.74 16.89
C LYS A 206 2.28 1.32 18.13
N THR A 207 2.02 1.94 19.28
CA THR A 207 2.69 1.61 20.54
C THR A 207 2.01 0.48 21.33
N GLN A 208 0.86 0.00 20.87
CA GLN A 208 0.12 -1.08 21.51
C GLN A 208 0.64 -2.47 21.09
N TRP A 209 0.65 -3.37 22.07
CA TRP A 209 1.07 -4.76 21.93
C TRP A 209 -0.04 -5.67 22.45
N PHE A 210 -0.13 -6.87 21.90
CA PHE A 210 -1.00 -7.92 22.43
C PHE A 210 -0.21 -9.21 22.69
N CYS A 211 -0.64 -9.97 23.69
CA CYS A 211 -0.10 -11.29 23.97
C CYS A 211 -0.87 -12.37 23.22
N LYS A 212 -0.15 -13.25 22.50
CA LYS A 212 -0.75 -14.39 21.78
C LYS A 212 -1.32 -15.47 22.70
N LYS A 213 -0.84 -15.56 23.95
CA LYS A 213 -1.26 -16.61 24.89
C LYS A 213 -2.53 -16.22 25.65
N CYS A 214 -2.57 -15.03 26.25
CA CYS A 214 -3.69 -14.59 27.08
C CYS A 214 -4.60 -13.56 26.42
N GLY A 215 -4.21 -12.97 25.28
CA GLY A 215 -4.99 -11.93 24.60
C GLY A 215 -4.93 -10.55 25.27
N ALA A 216 -4.15 -10.37 26.35
CA ALA A 216 -4.01 -9.08 27.02
C ALA A 216 -3.35 -8.05 26.08
N ILE A 217 -3.89 -6.83 26.10
CA ILE A 217 -3.42 -5.66 25.35
C ILE A 217 -2.73 -4.73 26.35
N PHE A 218 -1.56 -4.20 26.01
CA PHE A 218 -0.77 -3.31 26.87
C PHE A 218 0.11 -2.37 26.04
N THR A 219 0.62 -1.31 26.67
CA THR A 219 1.57 -0.38 26.04
C THR A 219 2.98 -0.57 26.61
N LEU A 220 4.03 -0.36 25.80
CA LEU A 220 5.42 -0.57 26.25
C LEU A 220 5.84 0.34 27.40
N LYS A 221 5.23 1.52 27.54
CA LYS A 221 5.54 2.46 28.63
C LYS A 221 5.23 1.87 30.00
N GLU A 222 4.20 1.04 30.08
CA GLU A 222 3.78 0.37 31.32
C GLU A 222 4.71 -0.79 31.68
N ALA A 223 5.41 -1.39 30.70
CA ALA A 223 6.24 -2.57 30.92
C ALA A 223 7.66 -2.25 31.43
N GLU A 224 8.07 -0.98 31.47
CA GLU A 224 9.39 -0.55 31.96
C GLU A 224 9.35 -0.07 33.43
N GLU A 225 8.15 0.15 34.00
CA GLU A 225 7.99 0.61 35.38
C GLU A 225 7.85 -0.51 36.43
N ASP A 226 7.68 -1.77 35.99
CA ASP A 226 7.58 -2.98 36.82
C ASP A 226 8.89 -3.81 36.84
#